data_AF-X0V8K3-F1
#
_entry.id   AF-X0V8K3-F1
#
_cell.length_a   1.000
_cell.length_b   1.000
_cell.length_c   1.000
_cell.angle_alpha   90.00
_cell.angle_beta   90.00
_cell.angle_gamma   90.00
#
_symmetry.space_group_name_H-M   'P 1'
#
loop_
_entity.id
_entity.type
_entity.pdbx_description
1 polymer ?
#
loop_
_entity_poly.entity_id
_entity_poly.type
_entity_poly.pdbx_seq_one_letter_code
_entity_poly.pdbx_strand_id
1 'polypeptide(L)'
;AGEIVVELWNLGDETARVHVIHGLGGPTPDESWAGHRAATQFLANRARGAGWVIPIPPNTAAPVLSRPITTGATLSGLIELRALEPGAADLRVRVFLSPPRAERMPHPITQYSPSPFLGMWQYPEPRRELASRYVVGRDWVFITIGDPAAAGLIEGDLLAGNYGIIYDITLELDNPTAEEVPVVLYLEPGGGPARGALLIDGTPVQAAVLKRDSEAELARYLLAPGERRRVSIETIPQGGSNYPVRLVARAI
;
A
#
# COMPACT_ATOMS: atom_id res chain seq x y z
N ALA A 1 3.17 -2.02 -27.96
CA ALA A 1 3.04 -2.70 -26.65
C ALA A 1 4.43 -2.92 -26.09
N GLY A 2 4.62 -2.70 -24.79
CA GLY A 2 5.90 -2.87 -24.11
C GLY A 2 5.71 -3.69 -22.83
N GLU A 3 6.75 -3.76 -22.00
CA GLU A 3 6.70 -4.32 -20.66
C GLU A 3 7.25 -3.31 -19.65
N ILE A 4 6.58 -3.16 -18.51
CA ILE A 4 7.18 -2.52 -17.34
C ILE A 4 7.99 -3.59 -16.62
N VAL A 5 9.28 -3.31 -16.41
CA VAL A 5 10.21 -4.21 -15.73
C VAL A 5 10.69 -3.55 -14.45
N VAL A 6 10.63 -4.31 -13.36
CA VAL A 6 11.29 -3.99 -12.09
C VAL A 6 12.48 -4.92 -11.97
N GLU A 7 13.64 -4.34 -11.70
CA GLU A 7 14.90 -5.04 -11.59
C GLU A 7 15.61 -4.63 -10.31
N LEU A 8 16.30 -5.59 -9.70
CA LEU A 8 17.14 -5.36 -8.55
C LEU A 8 18.61 -5.48 -8.95
N TRP A 9 19.37 -4.48 -8.55
CA TRP A 9 20.80 -4.38 -8.76
C TRP A 9 21.48 -4.64 -7.43
N ASN A 10 22.35 -5.64 -7.37
CA ASN A 10 23.22 -5.85 -6.23
C ASN A 10 24.61 -5.29 -6.55
N LEU A 11 24.91 -4.10 -6.00
CA LEU A 11 26.21 -3.45 -6.14
C LEU A 11 27.24 -3.91 -5.10
N GLY A 12 26.85 -4.79 -4.18
CA GLY A 12 27.72 -5.30 -3.13
C GLY A 12 28.50 -6.56 -3.55
N ASP A 13 29.33 -7.04 -2.63
CA ASP A 13 30.24 -8.18 -2.82
C ASP A 13 29.67 -9.52 -2.32
N GLU A 14 28.50 -9.51 -1.70
CA GLU A 14 27.81 -10.71 -1.20
C GLU A 14 26.50 -10.97 -1.97
N THR A 15 26.03 -12.22 -1.97
CA THR A 15 24.71 -12.55 -2.52
C THR A 15 23.63 -12.03 -1.59
N ALA A 16 22.77 -11.14 -2.08
CA ALA A 16 21.60 -10.66 -1.35
C ALA A 16 20.42 -11.62 -1.57
N ARG A 17 19.67 -11.95 -0.50
CA ARG A 17 18.38 -12.62 -0.64
C ARG A 17 17.28 -11.60 -0.36
N VAL A 18 16.36 -11.47 -1.31
CA VAL A 18 15.28 -10.49 -1.24
C VAL A 18 13.95 -11.22 -1.28
N HIS A 19 13.15 -11.04 -0.24
CA HIS A 19 11.76 -11.45 -0.23
C HIS A 19 10.92 -10.40 -0.96
N VAL A 20 10.29 -10.83 -2.05
CA VAL A 20 9.47 -10.01 -2.93
C VAL A 20 8.00 -10.30 -2.63
N ILE A 21 7.30 -9.29 -2.11
CA ILE A 21 5.84 -9.30 -1.92
C ILE A 21 5.26 -8.29 -2.88
N HIS A 22 4.19 -8.64 -3.59
CA HIS A 22 3.63 -7.73 -4.58
C HIS A 22 2.12 -7.88 -4.73
N GLY A 23 1.49 -6.87 -5.30
CA GLY A 23 0.12 -6.91 -5.80
C GLY A 23 0.03 -6.17 -7.12
N LEU A 24 -0.76 -6.70 -8.06
CA LEU A 24 -0.83 -6.19 -9.43
C LEU A 24 -2.28 -6.02 -9.86
N GLY A 25 -2.53 -5.00 -10.67
CA GLY A 25 -3.80 -4.80 -11.35
C GLY A 25 -3.61 -4.35 -12.79
N GLY A 26 -4.59 -4.71 -13.62
CA GLY A 26 -4.52 -4.52 -15.07
C GLY A 26 -3.67 -5.58 -15.80
N PRO A 27 -3.45 -5.41 -17.12
CA PRO A 27 -3.83 -4.24 -17.92
C PRO A 27 -5.36 -4.09 -18.08
N THR A 28 -5.88 -2.89 -17.89
CA THR A 28 -7.31 -2.55 -18.06
C THR A 28 -7.49 -1.08 -18.44
N PRO A 29 -8.54 -0.65 -19.16
CA PRO A 29 -8.83 0.78 -19.33
C PRO A 29 -9.30 1.48 -18.03
N ASP A 30 -9.70 0.72 -17.01
CA ASP A 30 -10.18 1.27 -15.73
C ASP A 30 -9.04 1.44 -14.72
N GLU A 31 -8.55 2.68 -14.58
CA GLU A 31 -7.48 3.02 -13.65
C GLU A 31 -7.84 2.72 -12.18
N SER A 32 -9.08 3.02 -11.78
CA SER A 32 -9.54 2.82 -10.40
C SER A 32 -9.56 1.35 -10.03
N TRP A 33 -10.04 0.51 -10.95
CA TRP A 33 -10.01 -0.94 -10.77
C TRP A 33 -8.57 -1.48 -10.77
N ALA A 34 -7.69 -0.98 -11.64
CA ALA A 34 -6.29 -1.42 -11.68
C ALA A 34 -5.60 -1.18 -10.34
N GLY A 35 -5.67 0.04 -9.81
CA GLY A 35 -5.06 0.34 -8.51
C GLY A 35 -5.72 -0.43 -7.36
N HIS A 36 -7.05 -0.59 -7.40
CA HIS A 36 -7.77 -1.33 -6.38
C HIS A 36 -7.41 -2.81 -6.31
N ARG A 37 -7.27 -3.44 -7.47
CA ARG A 37 -6.83 -4.83 -7.57
C ARG A 37 -5.40 -5.00 -7.05
N ALA A 38 -4.51 -4.07 -7.40
CA ALA A 38 -3.12 -4.09 -6.93
C ALA A 38 -3.03 -3.98 -5.40
N ALA A 39 -3.72 -3.01 -4.79
CA ALA A 39 -3.74 -2.81 -3.35
C ALA A 39 -4.33 -3.99 -2.57
N THR A 40 -5.49 -4.50 -3.02
CA THR A 40 -6.14 -5.64 -2.37
C THR A 40 -5.26 -6.89 -2.41
N GLN A 41 -4.64 -7.17 -3.58
CA GLN A 41 -3.74 -8.31 -3.70
C GLN A 41 -2.48 -8.13 -2.87
N PHE A 42 -1.91 -6.92 -2.86
CA PHE A 42 -0.71 -6.60 -2.08
C PHE A 42 -0.94 -6.79 -0.59
N LEU A 43 -2.01 -6.22 -0.02
CA LEU A 43 -2.34 -6.37 1.40
C LEU A 43 -2.57 -7.83 1.77
N ALA A 44 -3.35 -8.57 0.97
CA ALA A 44 -3.60 -9.99 1.22
C ALA A 44 -2.32 -10.83 1.19
N ASN A 45 -1.40 -10.54 0.26
CA ASN A 45 -0.11 -11.21 0.18
C ASN A 45 0.79 -10.83 1.35
N ARG A 46 0.88 -9.55 1.68
CA ARG A 46 1.67 -9.01 2.80
C ARG A 46 1.25 -9.63 4.13
N ALA A 47 -0.05 -9.68 4.43
CA ALA A 47 -0.59 -10.25 5.67
C ALA A 47 -0.21 -11.73 5.87
N ARG A 48 -0.05 -12.47 4.78
CA ARG A 48 0.31 -13.89 4.80
C ARG A 48 1.82 -14.12 4.66
N GLY A 49 2.60 -13.06 4.46
CA GLY A 49 3.99 -13.17 4.01
C GLY A 49 4.12 -13.92 2.68
N ALA A 50 3.09 -13.88 1.83
CA ALA A 50 3.06 -14.59 0.57
C ALA A 50 3.87 -13.82 -0.49
N GLY A 51 4.91 -14.46 -0.98
CA GLY A 51 5.85 -13.91 -1.93
C GLY A 51 6.87 -14.97 -2.33
N TRP A 52 7.98 -14.56 -2.91
CA TRP A 52 9.10 -15.44 -3.20
C TRP A 52 10.41 -14.78 -2.81
N VAL A 53 11.41 -15.61 -2.52
CA VAL A 53 12.77 -15.15 -2.22
C VAL A 53 13.62 -15.34 -3.47
N ILE A 54 14.27 -14.27 -3.92
CA ILE A 54 15.26 -14.33 -5.00
C ILE A 54 16.67 -14.13 -4.44
N PRO A 55 17.63 -15.01 -4.78
CA PRO A 55 19.04 -14.71 -4.60
C PRO A 55 19.51 -13.80 -5.73
N ILE A 56 20.26 -12.75 -5.39
CA ILE A 56 20.86 -11.82 -6.33
C ILE A 56 22.37 -11.85 -6.10
N PRO A 57 23.13 -12.55 -6.95
CA PRO A 57 24.59 -12.60 -6.83
C PRO A 57 25.22 -11.20 -6.80
N PRO A 58 26.41 -11.06 -6.19
CA PRO A 58 27.12 -9.79 -6.16
C PRO A 58 27.41 -9.28 -7.57
N ASN A 59 27.39 -7.97 -7.74
CA ASN A 59 27.66 -7.30 -9.02
C ASN A 59 26.76 -7.79 -10.17
N THR A 60 25.52 -8.18 -9.88
CA THR A 60 24.53 -8.58 -10.88
C THR A 60 23.22 -7.81 -10.75
N ALA A 61 22.54 -7.64 -11.89
CA ALA A 61 21.18 -7.14 -11.97
C ALA A 61 20.24 -8.28 -12.34
N ALA A 62 19.15 -8.44 -11.59
CA ALA A 62 18.18 -9.50 -11.76
C ALA A 62 16.75 -8.93 -11.89
N PRO A 63 16.02 -9.24 -12.98
CA PRO A 63 14.63 -8.83 -13.13
C PRO A 63 13.76 -9.58 -12.13
N VAL A 64 12.95 -8.84 -11.36
CA VAL A 64 12.11 -9.40 -10.28
C VAL A 64 10.63 -9.43 -10.66
N LEU A 65 10.24 -8.56 -11.59
CA LEU A 65 8.90 -8.48 -12.12
C LEU A 65 8.97 -7.95 -13.56
N SER A 66 8.25 -8.58 -14.48
CA SER A 66 7.95 -8.01 -15.80
C SER A 66 6.47 -8.13 -16.08
N ARG A 67 5.85 -7.05 -16.57
CA ARG A 67 4.43 -7.02 -16.89
C ARG A 67 4.17 -6.36 -18.24
N PRO A 68 3.45 -7.03 -19.15
CA PRO A 68 3.08 -6.42 -20.43
C PRO A 68 2.12 -5.27 -20.22
N ILE A 69 2.32 -4.21 -20.99
CA ILE A 69 1.44 -3.05 -21.08
C ILE A 69 0.93 -2.88 -22.51
N THR A 70 -0.38 -2.80 -22.64
CA THR A 70 -1.07 -2.54 -23.91
C THR A 70 -1.34 -1.05 -24.03
N THR A 71 -1.24 -0.51 -25.24
CA THR A 71 -1.57 0.90 -25.51
C THR A 71 -3.00 1.21 -25.06
N GLY A 72 -3.19 2.31 -24.31
CA GLY A 72 -4.50 2.71 -23.78
C GLY A 72 -4.98 1.92 -22.56
N ALA A 73 -4.18 0.97 -22.06
CA ALA A 73 -4.47 0.26 -20.82
C ALA A 73 -3.60 0.79 -19.66
N THR A 74 -4.17 0.77 -18.47
CA THR A 74 -3.52 1.07 -17.21
C THR A 74 -3.03 -0.22 -16.55
N LEU A 75 -1.80 -0.19 -16.05
CA LEU A 75 -1.22 -1.16 -15.14
C LEU A 75 -0.97 -0.46 -13.80
N SER A 76 -1.30 -1.12 -12.68
CA SER A 76 -0.92 -0.65 -11.35
C SER A 76 -0.22 -1.78 -10.60
N GLY A 77 0.73 -1.42 -9.75
CA GLY A 77 1.50 -2.38 -8.97
C GLY A 77 2.02 -1.78 -7.68
N LEU A 78 2.00 -2.61 -6.63
CA LEU A 78 2.70 -2.38 -5.38
C LEU A 78 3.70 -3.50 -5.20
N ILE A 79 4.93 -3.15 -4.84
CA ILE A 79 5.99 -4.11 -4.60
C ILE A 79 6.70 -3.71 -3.31
N GLU A 80 6.88 -4.69 -2.43
CA GLU A 80 7.70 -4.58 -1.25
C GLU A 80 8.87 -5.53 -1.39
N LEU A 81 10.06 -4.99 -1.17
CA LEU A 81 11.34 -5.67 -1.35
C LEU A 81 12.03 -5.69 0.00
N ARG A 82 12.06 -6.86 0.65
CA ARG A 82 12.69 -7.02 1.97
C ARG A 82 14.01 -7.77 1.81
N ALA A 83 15.12 -7.08 2.06
CA ALA A 83 16.38 -7.76 2.29
C ALA A 83 16.27 -8.68 3.52
N LEU A 84 16.71 -9.92 3.39
CA LEU A 84 16.68 -10.90 4.48
C LEU A 84 17.96 -10.86 5.33
N GLU A 85 19.06 -10.36 4.77
CA GLU A 85 20.34 -10.19 5.45
C GLU A 85 20.57 -8.72 5.83
N PRO A 86 21.14 -8.43 7.02
CA PRO A 86 21.56 -7.09 7.41
C PRO A 86 22.63 -6.44 6.51
N GLY A 87 23.27 -7.21 5.62
CA GLY A 87 24.36 -6.77 4.74
C GLY A 87 23.94 -6.37 3.31
N ALA A 88 22.66 -6.42 2.96
CA ALA A 88 22.18 -6.07 1.61
C ALA A 88 22.09 -4.54 1.35
N ALA A 89 23.00 -3.76 1.93
CA ALA A 89 22.98 -2.29 1.92
C ALA A 89 23.10 -1.69 0.51
N ASP A 90 23.63 -2.46 -0.44
CA ASP A 90 23.92 -2.00 -1.81
C ASP A 90 22.95 -2.53 -2.87
N LEU A 91 21.73 -2.86 -2.46
CA LEU A 91 20.63 -3.07 -3.38
C LEU A 91 20.13 -1.74 -3.96
N ARG A 92 19.88 -1.72 -5.28
CA ARG A 92 19.20 -0.62 -5.96
C ARG A 92 18.02 -1.16 -6.78
N VAL A 93 16.95 -0.40 -6.84
CA VAL A 93 15.77 -0.75 -7.64
C VAL A 93 15.83 0.05 -8.95
N ARG A 94 15.64 -0.63 -10.07
CA ARG A 94 15.48 0.00 -11.38
C ARG A 94 14.13 -0.37 -11.97
N VAL A 95 13.37 0.64 -12.37
CA VAL A 95 12.09 0.48 -13.07
C VAL A 95 12.22 1.09 -14.46
N PHE A 96 11.89 0.33 -15.50
CA PHE A 96 12.01 0.80 -16.87
C PHE A 96 10.98 0.14 -17.80
N LEU A 97 10.68 0.83 -18.89
CA LEU A 97 9.91 0.27 -20.00
C LEU A 97 10.85 -0.47 -20.96
N SER A 98 10.39 -1.59 -21.48
CA SER A 98 11.18 -2.40 -22.40
C SER A 98 10.35 -3.05 -23.50
N PRO A 99 10.96 -3.48 -24.62
CA PRO A 99 10.27 -4.26 -25.63
C PRO A 99 9.70 -5.57 -25.03
N PRO A 100 8.56 -6.05 -25.55
CA PRO A 100 7.94 -7.28 -25.05
C PRO A 100 8.83 -8.50 -25.34
N ARG A 101 8.80 -9.49 -24.44
CA ARG A 101 9.53 -10.78 -24.59
C ARG A 101 11.05 -10.68 -24.76
N ALA A 102 11.67 -9.57 -24.36
CA ALA A 102 13.13 -9.56 -24.23
C ALA A 102 13.55 -10.63 -23.22
N GLU A 103 14.61 -11.39 -23.50
CA GLU A 103 15.12 -12.39 -22.56
C GLU A 103 15.59 -11.69 -21.28
N ARG A 104 15.15 -12.22 -20.14
CA ARG A 104 15.34 -11.63 -18.81
C ARG A 104 16.04 -12.64 -17.92
N MET A 105 17.36 -12.58 -17.95
CA MET A 105 18.19 -13.35 -17.03
C MET A 105 19.00 -12.40 -16.15
N PRO A 106 19.38 -12.84 -14.94
CA PRO A 106 20.40 -12.15 -14.17
C PRO A 106 21.64 -11.92 -15.05
N HIS A 107 22.17 -10.70 -15.01
CA HIS A 107 23.33 -10.31 -15.82
C HIS A 107 24.34 -9.49 -15.02
N PRO A 108 25.64 -9.54 -15.36
CA PRO A 108 26.65 -8.74 -14.70
C PRO A 108 26.40 -7.23 -14.85
N ILE A 109 26.69 -6.49 -13.80
CA ILE A 109 26.69 -5.02 -13.82
C ILE A 109 28.02 -4.57 -14.41
N THR A 110 28.00 -4.18 -15.69
CA THR A 110 29.18 -3.61 -16.36
C THR A 110 29.37 -2.13 -16.08
N GLN A 111 28.26 -1.41 -15.83
CA GLN A 111 28.27 0.00 -15.48
C GLN A 111 27.01 0.33 -14.66
N TYR A 112 27.20 0.99 -13.51
CA TYR A 112 26.10 1.61 -12.78
C TYR A 112 25.87 3.03 -13.27
N SER A 113 24.70 3.25 -13.86
CA SER A 113 24.23 4.57 -14.29
C SER A 113 22.85 4.80 -13.67
N PRO A 114 22.77 5.48 -12.51
CA PRO A 114 21.50 5.77 -11.88
C PRO A 114 20.68 6.73 -12.74
N SER A 115 19.36 6.69 -12.56
CA SER A 115 18.46 7.68 -13.15
C SER A 115 18.88 9.09 -12.70
N PRO A 116 18.81 10.11 -13.58
CA PRO A 116 19.00 11.51 -13.16
C PRO A 116 17.94 11.96 -12.14
N PHE A 117 16.83 11.23 -12.03
CA PHE A 117 15.77 11.46 -11.04
C PHE A 117 15.92 10.60 -9.78
N LEU A 118 17.06 9.92 -9.57
CA LEU A 118 17.32 9.19 -8.33
C LEU A 118 17.23 10.16 -7.14
N GLY A 119 16.51 9.78 -6.08
CA GLY A 119 16.22 10.63 -4.93
C GLY A 119 14.92 11.42 -5.05
N MET A 120 14.48 11.76 -6.27
CA MET A 120 13.17 12.39 -6.49
C MET A 120 12.05 11.38 -6.28
N TRP A 121 10.93 11.84 -5.71
CA TRP A 121 9.75 10.99 -5.45
C TRP A 121 10.07 9.77 -4.58
N GLN A 122 11.11 9.87 -3.75
CA GLN A 122 11.47 8.87 -2.75
C GLN A 122 11.05 9.36 -1.38
N TYR A 123 10.25 8.55 -0.69
CA TYR A 123 9.64 8.90 0.59
C TYR A 123 10.19 7.96 1.66
N PRO A 124 11.01 8.46 2.60
CA PRO A 124 11.74 7.60 3.55
C PRO A 124 10.85 6.97 4.63
N GLU A 125 9.61 7.43 4.77
CA GLU A 125 8.62 6.90 5.71
C GLU A 125 7.54 6.08 4.96
N PRO A 126 7.82 4.81 4.59
CA PRO A 126 6.87 3.97 3.86
C PRO A 126 5.72 3.45 4.74
N ARG A 127 5.70 3.82 6.02
CA ARG A 127 4.75 3.35 7.02
C ARG A 127 4.35 4.49 7.96
N ARG A 128 3.07 4.54 8.33
CA ARG A 128 2.53 5.43 9.35
C ARG A 128 1.72 4.65 10.36
N GLU A 129 1.98 4.90 11.63
CA GLU A 129 1.24 4.31 12.74
C GLU A 129 0.29 5.35 13.30
N LEU A 130 -1.00 5.02 13.36
CA LEU A 130 -2.04 5.88 13.93
C LEU A 130 -2.75 5.14 15.07
N ALA A 131 -3.15 5.88 16.09
CA ALA A 131 -3.98 5.37 17.16
C ALA A 131 -5.16 6.32 17.39
N SER A 132 -6.35 5.77 17.59
CA SER A 132 -7.53 6.54 17.95
C SER A 132 -8.47 5.76 18.86
N ARG A 133 -9.39 6.47 19.52
CA ARG A 133 -10.32 5.89 20.47
C ARG A 133 -11.70 6.48 20.32
N TYR A 134 -12.68 5.63 20.03
CA TYR A 134 -14.10 5.97 20.06
C TYR A 134 -14.74 5.50 21.36
N VAL A 135 -15.56 6.36 21.97
CA VAL A 135 -16.32 6.05 23.18
C VAL A 135 -17.79 6.24 22.89
N VAL A 136 -18.62 5.22 23.16
CA VAL A 136 -20.07 5.28 22.98
C VAL A 136 -20.66 6.47 23.74
N GLY A 137 -21.54 7.22 23.09
CA GLY A 137 -22.15 8.44 23.62
C GLY A 137 -21.27 9.69 23.58
N ARG A 138 -20.08 9.62 22.95
CA ARG A 138 -19.22 10.77 22.65
C ARG A 138 -19.23 11.10 21.16
N ASP A 139 -18.47 12.13 20.80
CA ASP A 139 -18.30 12.57 19.41
C ASP A 139 -17.72 11.44 18.55
N TRP A 140 -18.04 11.51 17.26
CA TRP A 140 -17.48 10.60 16.28
C TRP A 140 -15.98 10.78 16.16
N VAL A 141 -15.32 9.69 15.82
CA VAL A 141 -13.88 9.69 15.57
C VAL A 141 -13.64 9.63 14.07
N PHE A 142 -12.75 10.50 13.59
CA PHE A 142 -12.30 10.55 12.22
C PHE A 142 -10.80 10.25 12.17
N ILE A 143 -10.42 9.24 11.39
CA ILE A 143 -9.01 8.88 11.14
C ILE A 143 -8.71 9.19 9.69
N THR A 144 -7.94 10.24 9.45
CA THR A 144 -7.59 10.69 8.09
C THR A 144 -6.41 9.88 7.54
N ILE A 145 -6.58 9.38 6.33
CA ILE A 145 -5.58 8.63 5.56
C ILE A 145 -5.29 9.42 4.29
N GLY A 146 -4.02 9.63 3.96
CA GLY A 146 -3.59 10.41 2.79
C GLY A 146 -3.30 11.89 3.06
N ASP A 147 -3.43 12.34 4.30
CA ASP A 147 -3.13 13.71 4.74
C ASP A 147 -2.53 13.71 6.17
N PRO A 148 -1.57 14.59 6.51
CA PRO A 148 -0.84 15.49 5.61
C PRO A 148 0.04 14.72 4.61
N ALA A 149 0.39 15.39 3.51
CA ALA A 149 1.28 14.86 2.48
C ALA A 149 2.62 14.39 3.09
N ALA A 150 3.15 13.26 2.61
CA ALA A 150 4.45 12.76 3.03
C ALA A 150 5.59 13.56 2.39
N ALA A 151 6.62 13.86 3.17
CA ALA A 151 7.82 14.54 2.69
C ALA A 151 8.79 13.55 2.05
N GLY A 152 9.33 13.91 0.90
CA GLY A 152 10.37 13.16 0.21
C GLY A 152 11.77 13.47 0.72
N LEU A 153 12.76 12.80 0.15
CA LEU A 153 14.19 13.06 0.44
C LEU A 153 14.66 14.44 -0.01
N ILE A 154 14.04 14.98 -1.06
CA ILE A 154 14.34 16.31 -1.60
C ILE A 154 13.36 17.30 -1.00
N GLU A 155 13.86 18.44 -0.54
CA GLU A 155 13.03 19.51 0.01
C GLU A 155 12.00 19.99 -1.03
N GLY A 156 10.73 20.01 -0.63
CA GLY A 156 9.61 20.36 -1.51
C GLY A 156 8.95 19.17 -2.22
N ASP A 157 9.57 17.98 -2.23
CA ASP A 157 8.90 16.76 -2.71
C ASP A 157 7.81 16.37 -1.71
N LEU A 158 6.54 16.60 -2.07
CA LEU A 158 5.38 16.27 -1.25
C LEU A 158 4.49 15.24 -1.95
N LEU A 159 4.15 14.15 -1.27
CA LEU A 159 3.23 13.14 -1.77
C LEU A 159 1.80 13.40 -1.29
N ALA A 160 1.08 14.25 -2.01
CA ALA A 160 -0.36 14.41 -1.73
C ALA A 160 -1.08 13.07 -1.89
N GLY A 161 -1.87 12.67 -0.89
CA GLY A 161 -2.61 11.41 -0.88
C GLY A 161 -1.83 10.20 -0.37
N ASN A 162 -0.51 10.32 -0.13
CA ASN A 162 0.34 9.29 0.48
C ASN A 162 0.30 7.92 -0.23
N TYR A 163 0.24 7.91 -1.57
CA TYR A 163 0.19 6.69 -2.38
C TYR A 163 1.36 5.75 -2.10
N GLY A 164 1.04 4.49 -1.77
CA GLY A 164 2.07 3.49 -1.47
C GLY A 164 2.56 3.47 -0.01
N ILE A 165 2.12 4.41 0.84
CA ILE A 165 2.44 4.40 2.28
C ILE A 165 1.47 3.50 3.03
N ILE A 166 2.00 2.57 3.82
CA ILE A 166 1.20 1.66 4.63
C ILE A 166 0.74 2.37 5.90
N TYR A 167 -0.55 2.27 6.21
CA TYR A 167 -1.13 2.79 7.43
C TYR A 167 -1.49 1.63 8.35
N ASP A 168 -0.91 1.64 9.55
CA ASP A 168 -1.24 0.72 10.63
C ASP A 168 -2.00 1.49 11.70
N ILE A 169 -3.29 1.20 11.79
CA ILE A 169 -4.23 1.96 12.60
C ILE A 169 -4.72 1.06 13.73
N THR A 170 -4.50 1.50 14.96
CA THR A 170 -5.15 0.92 16.15
C THR A 170 -6.37 1.77 16.51
N LEU A 171 -7.56 1.17 16.48
CA LEU A 171 -8.80 1.79 16.92
C LEU A 171 -9.30 1.11 18.19
N GLU A 172 -9.35 1.85 19.29
CA GLU A 172 -9.96 1.40 20.54
C GLU A 172 -11.43 1.79 20.57
N LEU A 173 -12.33 0.83 20.78
CA LEU A 173 -13.75 1.04 20.96
C LEU A 173 -14.12 0.80 22.42
N ASP A 174 -14.83 1.73 23.04
CA ASP A 174 -15.23 1.66 24.45
C ASP A 174 -16.73 1.86 24.59
N ASN A 175 -17.43 0.87 25.17
CA ASN A 175 -18.82 0.99 25.59
C ASN A 175 -18.91 1.10 27.12
N PRO A 176 -18.89 2.31 27.70
CA PRO A 176 -19.04 2.49 29.14
C PRO A 176 -20.49 2.36 29.64
N THR A 177 -21.45 2.06 28.76
CA THR A 177 -22.87 2.02 29.11
C THR A 177 -23.26 0.65 29.71
N ALA A 178 -24.46 0.59 30.27
CA ALA A 178 -25.05 -0.65 30.78
C ALA A 178 -25.77 -1.47 29.70
N GLU A 179 -25.82 -0.98 28.47
CA GLU A 179 -26.54 -1.58 27.35
C GLU A 179 -25.55 -2.09 26.30
N GLU A 180 -26.00 -3.05 25.50
CA GLU A 180 -25.27 -3.48 24.32
C GLU A 180 -25.41 -2.43 23.23
N VAL A 181 -24.30 -1.99 22.63
CA VAL A 181 -24.32 -0.91 21.64
C VAL A 181 -23.62 -1.32 20.35
N PRO A 182 -24.28 -1.23 19.19
CA PRO A 182 -23.65 -1.42 17.89
C PRO A 182 -22.80 -0.20 17.53
N VAL A 183 -21.52 -0.44 17.21
CA VAL A 183 -20.58 0.54 16.66
C VAL A 183 -20.21 0.15 15.24
N VAL A 184 -20.30 1.09 14.32
CA VAL A 184 -19.98 0.88 12.91
C VAL A 184 -18.74 1.69 12.52
N LEU A 185 -17.87 1.05 11.76
CA LEU A 185 -16.73 1.67 11.11
C LEU A 185 -17.07 1.90 9.63
N TYR A 186 -17.02 3.15 9.21
CA TYR A 186 -17.25 3.56 7.83
C TYR A 186 -15.98 4.04 7.14
N LEU A 187 -15.97 3.98 5.81
CA LEU A 187 -15.07 4.73 4.94
C LEU A 187 -15.82 5.89 4.30
N GLU A 188 -15.24 7.09 4.33
CA GLU A 188 -15.76 8.29 3.70
C GLU A 188 -14.70 8.95 2.79
N PRO A 189 -15.02 9.34 1.55
CA PRO A 189 -14.09 10.07 0.69
C PRO A 189 -13.92 11.53 1.15
N GLY A 190 -12.68 12.02 1.20
CA GLY A 190 -12.38 13.43 1.47
C GLY A 190 -11.84 14.18 0.24
N GLY A 191 -11.01 13.53 -0.58
CA GLY A 191 -10.34 14.14 -1.73
C GLY A 191 -11.10 14.07 -3.06
N GLY A 192 -12.17 13.27 -3.14
CA GLY A 192 -12.92 13.01 -4.38
C GLY A 192 -13.41 11.57 -4.42
N PRO A 193 -13.86 11.06 -5.59
CA PRO A 193 -14.26 9.67 -5.72
C PRO A 193 -13.13 8.72 -5.30
N ALA A 194 -13.42 7.83 -4.37
CA ALA A 194 -12.39 6.97 -3.78
C ALA A 194 -12.93 5.57 -3.51
N ARG A 195 -12.02 4.61 -3.45
CA ARG A 195 -12.28 3.26 -2.97
C ARG A 195 -11.27 2.94 -1.87
N GLY A 196 -11.54 1.93 -1.05
CA GLY A 196 -10.63 1.46 0.01
C GLY A 196 -10.34 -0.03 -0.12
N ALA A 197 -9.09 -0.41 0.10
CA ALA A 197 -8.65 -1.79 0.33
C ALA A 197 -8.03 -1.85 1.72
N LEU A 198 -8.57 -2.70 2.59
CA LEU A 198 -8.20 -2.77 4.00
C LEU A 198 -8.05 -4.22 4.46
N LEU A 199 -7.30 -4.39 5.55
CA LEU A 199 -7.34 -5.56 6.41
C LEU A 199 -7.86 -5.07 7.76
N ILE A 200 -8.97 -5.61 8.22
CA ILE A 200 -9.56 -5.30 9.52
C ILE A 200 -9.53 -6.57 10.36
N ASP A 201 -8.80 -6.55 11.47
CA ASP A 201 -8.49 -7.71 12.30
C ASP A 201 -7.98 -8.91 11.46
N GLY A 202 -7.11 -8.60 10.49
CA GLY A 202 -6.54 -9.57 9.54
C GLY A 202 -7.49 -10.03 8.42
N THR A 203 -8.75 -9.59 8.43
CA THR A 203 -9.75 -9.93 7.41
C THR A 203 -9.76 -8.92 6.27
N PRO A 204 -9.62 -9.34 4.99
CA PRO A 204 -9.72 -8.42 3.85
C PRO A 204 -11.10 -7.79 3.74
N VAL A 205 -11.14 -6.46 3.69
CA VAL A 205 -12.35 -5.65 3.49
C VAL A 205 -12.12 -4.69 2.32
N GLN A 206 -13.10 -4.59 1.44
CA GLN A 206 -13.07 -3.71 0.27
C GLN A 206 -14.31 -2.84 0.24
N ALA A 207 -14.14 -1.54 0.03
CA ALA A 207 -15.26 -0.64 -0.24
C ALA A 207 -15.61 -0.65 -1.73
N ALA A 208 -16.86 -0.32 -2.08
CA ALA A 208 -17.21 0.06 -3.45
C ALA A 208 -16.62 1.45 -3.78
N VAL A 209 -16.75 1.91 -5.04
CA VAL A 209 -16.36 3.30 -5.35
C VAL A 209 -17.36 4.22 -4.67
N LEU A 210 -16.85 5.09 -3.81
CA LEU A 210 -17.60 6.11 -3.10
C LEU A 210 -17.56 7.41 -3.90
N LYS A 211 -18.69 8.12 -3.93
CA LYS A 211 -18.80 9.48 -4.45
C LYS A 211 -18.73 10.47 -3.30
N ARG A 212 -18.64 11.77 -3.63
CA ARG A 212 -18.77 12.83 -2.63
C ARG A 212 -20.05 12.62 -1.80
N ASP A 213 -19.96 12.88 -0.50
CA ASP A 213 -21.07 12.79 0.47
C ASP A 213 -21.68 11.37 0.59
N SER A 214 -20.88 10.33 0.35
CA SER A 214 -21.27 8.93 0.58
C SER A 214 -20.31 8.23 1.53
N GLU A 215 -20.78 7.18 2.16
CA GLU A 215 -19.99 6.35 3.07
C GLU A 215 -20.23 4.86 2.77
N ALA A 216 -19.24 4.02 3.08
CA ALA A 216 -19.37 2.56 3.02
C ALA A 216 -19.11 1.98 4.40
N GLU A 217 -20.04 1.15 4.88
CA GLU A 217 -19.82 0.33 6.08
C GLU A 217 -18.71 -0.68 5.78
N LEU A 218 -17.66 -0.64 6.60
CA LEU A 218 -16.53 -1.56 6.52
C LEU A 218 -16.67 -2.72 7.50
N ALA A 219 -17.10 -2.41 8.72
CA ALA A 219 -17.26 -3.37 9.80
C ALA A 219 -18.27 -2.88 10.84
N ARG A 220 -18.87 -3.81 11.55
CA ARG A 220 -19.82 -3.56 12.64
C ARG A 220 -19.45 -4.41 13.85
N TYR A 221 -19.42 -3.77 15.00
CA TYR A 221 -19.06 -4.36 16.27
C TYR A 221 -20.21 -4.17 17.25
N LEU A 222 -20.76 -5.28 17.72
CA LEU A 222 -21.70 -5.26 18.83
C LEU A 222 -20.89 -5.31 20.12
N LEU A 223 -20.92 -4.23 20.89
CA LEU A 223 -20.13 -4.08 22.12
C LEU A 223 -21.00 -4.36 23.35
N ALA A 224 -20.60 -5.32 24.16
CA ALA A 224 -21.26 -5.62 25.43
C ALA A 224 -21.14 -4.45 26.42
N PRO A 225 -21.99 -4.41 27.47
CA PRO A 225 -21.88 -3.43 28.55
C PRO A 225 -20.48 -3.43 29.18
N GLY A 226 -19.85 -2.26 29.27
CA GLY A 226 -18.49 -2.11 29.81
C GLY A 226 -17.37 -2.65 28.91
N GLU A 227 -17.66 -3.14 27.71
CA GLU A 227 -16.66 -3.73 26.82
C GLU A 227 -15.68 -2.68 26.28
N ARG A 228 -14.40 -3.06 26.26
CA ARG A 228 -13.37 -2.39 25.46
C ARG A 228 -12.84 -3.35 24.42
N ARG A 229 -12.84 -2.92 23.16
CA ARG A 229 -12.39 -3.72 22.01
C ARG A 229 -11.32 -2.96 21.24
N ARG A 230 -10.18 -3.61 21.06
CA ARG A 230 -9.12 -3.14 20.16
C ARG A 230 -9.33 -3.71 18.77
N VAL A 231 -9.37 -2.83 17.76
CA VAL A 231 -9.48 -3.16 16.34
C VAL A 231 -8.17 -2.79 15.65
N SER A 232 -7.61 -3.73 14.89
CA SER A 232 -6.43 -3.50 14.06
C SER A 232 -6.84 -3.29 12.61
N ILE A 233 -6.37 -2.21 12.00
CA ILE A 233 -6.69 -1.86 10.62
C ILE A 233 -5.39 -1.58 9.86
N GLU A 234 -5.15 -2.30 8.77
CA GLU A 234 -4.07 -2.01 7.82
C GLU A 234 -4.67 -1.56 6.48
N THR A 235 -4.12 -0.51 5.88
CA THR A 235 -4.53 -0.03 4.55
C THR A 235 -3.38 0.70 3.86
N ILE A 236 -3.56 0.98 2.57
CA ILE A 236 -2.58 1.66 1.73
C ILE A 236 -3.31 2.53 0.72
N PRO A 237 -2.97 3.83 0.60
CA PRO A 237 -3.52 4.65 -0.47
C PRO A 237 -3.19 4.09 -1.84
N GLN A 238 -4.23 3.81 -2.62
CA GLN A 238 -4.17 3.07 -3.87
C GLN A 238 -4.33 3.96 -5.10
N GLY A 239 -3.64 3.63 -6.19
CA GLY A 239 -3.78 4.33 -7.47
C GLY A 239 -5.23 4.34 -7.98
N GLY A 240 -5.61 5.36 -8.74
CA GLY A 240 -6.97 5.51 -9.27
C GLY A 240 -8.07 5.76 -8.22
N SER A 241 -7.71 6.13 -6.99
CA SER A 241 -8.63 6.59 -5.94
C SER A 241 -8.15 7.94 -5.40
N ASN A 242 -9.08 8.85 -5.08
CA ASN A 242 -8.71 10.20 -4.62
C ASN A 242 -8.59 10.26 -3.10
N TYR A 243 -7.36 10.21 -2.59
CA TYR A 243 -7.05 10.46 -1.19
C TYR A 243 -6.90 11.97 -0.92
N PRO A 244 -7.25 12.46 0.28
CA PRO A 244 -7.48 11.71 1.50
C PRO A 244 -8.86 11.03 1.59
N VAL A 245 -8.93 10.00 2.43
CA VAL A 245 -10.16 9.36 2.90
C VAL A 245 -10.18 9.38 4.42
N ARG A 246 -11.36 9.20 5.02
CA ARG A 246 -11.53 9.11 6.47
C ARG A 246 -12.14 7.78 6.84
N LEU A 247 -11.59 7.15 7.89
CA LEU A 247 -12.32 6.14 8.64
C LEU A 247 -13.15 6.85 9.70
N VAL A 248 -14.43 6.48 9.81
CA VAL A 248 -15.38 7.10 10.75
C VAL A 248 -15.93 6.02 11.67
N ALA A 249 -15.71 6.18 12.98
CA ALA A 249 -16.28 5.29 13.99
C ALA A 249 -17.42 6.00 14.73
N ARG A 250 -18.61 5.38 14.75
CA ARG A 250 -19.78 5.88 15.47
C ARG A 250 -20.74 4.76 15.88
N ALA A 251 -21.44 4.96 16.99
CA ALA A 251 -22.59 4.15 17.37
C ALA A 251 -23.80 4.44 16.46
N ILE A 252 -24.71 3.48 16.34
CA ILE A 252 -25.97 3.59 15.58
C ILE A 252 -27.18 3.25 16.44
#